data_AF-A0A1G7WDY8-F1
#
_entry.id   AF-A0A1G7WDY8-F1
#
_cell.length_a   1.000
_cell.length_b   1.000
_cell.length_c   1.000
_cell.angle_alpha   90.00
_cell.angle_beta   90.00
_cell.angle_gamma   90.00
#
_symmetry.space_group_name_H-M   'P 1'
#
loop_
_entity.id
_entity.type
_entity.pdbx_description
1 polymer ?
#
loop_
_entity_poly.entity_id
_entity_poly.type
_entity_poly.pdbx_seq_one_letter_code
_entity_poly.pdbx_strand_id
1 'polypeptide(L)'
;MLKALTIAIASLLSTMPCAAEAQTRLFRAYGEHTCQSRQSLGHKCDVMGTSITDCNKAYYDLKRDDCCRRSKDGGVSINFKLTKCTQY
;
A
#
# COMPACT_ATOMS: atom_id res chain seq x y z
N MET A 1 -28.97 -44.22 -50.42
CA MET A 1 -29.25 -44.04 -48.98
C MET A 1 -27.97 -43.55 -48.31
N LEU A 2 -27.97 -42.29 -47.86
CA LEU A 2 -26.79 -41.56 -47.41
C LEU A 2 -26.32 -42.02 -46.02
N LYS A 3 -25.01 -42.23 -45.88
CA LYS A 3 -24.30 -42.45 -44.61
C LYS A 3 -24.42 -41.20 -43.73
N ALA A 4 -24.97 -41.33 -42.54
CA ALA A 4 -24.90 -40.30 -41.50
C ALA A 4 -23.50 -40.34 -40.88
N LEU A 5 -22.72 -39.27 -41.10
CA LEU A 5 -21.41 -39.06 -40.48
C LEU A 5 -21.62 -38.11 -39.29
N THR A 6 -21.64 -38.66 -38.08
CA THR A 6 -21.79 -37.86 -36.85
C THR A 6 -20.44 -37.28 -36.46
N ILE A 7 -20.29 -35.97 -36.55
CA ILE A 7 -19.08 -35.23 -36.13
C ILE A 7 -19.20 -34.98 -34.62
N ALA A 8 -18.38 -35.66 -33.83
CA ALA A 8 -18.22 -35.37 -32.41
C ALA A 8 -17.33 -34.13 -32.24
N ILE A 9 -17.91 -33.01 -31.85
CA ILE A 9 -17.17 -31.79 -31.53
C ILE A 9 -16.65 -31.95 -30.10
N ALA A 10 -15.39 -32.36 -29.96
CA ALA A 10 -14.70 -32.34 -28.69
C ALA A 10 -14.46 -30.87 -28.28
N SER A 11 -15.30 -30.35 -27.39
CA SER A 11 -15.06 -29.07 -26.72
C SER A 11 -13.77 -29.15 -25.91
N LEU A 12 -12.70 -28.55 -26.45
CA LEU A 12 -11.46 -28.25 -25.74
C LEU A 12 -11.78 -27.24 -24.63
N LEU A 13 -12.06 -27.73 -23.42
CA LEU A 13 -12.05 -26.88 -22.23
C LEU A 13 -10.63 -26.35 -22.04
N SER A 14 -10.46 -25.05 -22.26
CA SER A 14 -9.27 -24.28 -21.96
C SER A 14 -8.82 -24.53 -20.53
N THR A 15 -7.70 -25.22 -20.35
CA THR A 15 -6.99 -25.25 -19.07
C THR A 15 -6.44 -23.87 -18.81
N MET A 16 -7.21 -23.04 -18.10
CA MET A 16 -6.70 -21.81 -17.52
C MET A 16 -5.57 -22.20 -16.55
N PRO A 17 -4.34 -21.66 -16.69
CA PRO A 17 -3.35 -21.82 -15.65
C PRO A 17 -3.91 -21.20 -14.38
N CYS A 18 -3.93 -21.98 -13.31
CA CYS A 18 -4.18 -21.47 -11.96
C CYS A 18 -3.30 -20.24 -11.76
N ALA A 19 -3.92 -19.08 -11.58
CA ALA A 19 -3.21 -17.90 -11.12
C ALA A 19 -2.55 -18.30 -9.80
N ALA A 20 -1.24 -18.50 -9.81
CA ALA A 20 -0.47 -18.60 -8.59
C ALA A 20 -0.55 -17.22 -7.94
N GLU A 21 -1.50 -17.06 -7.03
CA GLU A 21 -1.63 -15.86 -6.21
C GLU A 21 -0.34 -15.73 -5.40
N ALA A 22 0.58 -14.89 -5.88
CA ALA A 22 1.69 -14.45 -5.06
C ALA A 22 1.08 -13.80 -3.82
N GLN A 23 1.13 -14.50 -2.67
CA GLN A 23 0.70 -13.95 -1.38
C GLN A 23 1.45 -12.64 -1.18
N THR A 24 0.78 -11.54 -1.45
CA THR A 24 1.38 -10.22 -1.37
C THR A 24 1.51 -9.94 0.11
N ARG A 25 2.74 -10.01 0.63
CA ARG A 25 3.01 -9.72 2.03
C ARG A 25 2.69 -8.25 2.27
N LEU A 26 1.71 -8.00 3.12
CA LEU A 26 1.28 -6.66 3.46
C LEU A 26 1.97 -6.23 4.75
N PHE A 27 2.31 -4.95 4.80
CA PHE A 27 3.06 -4.33 5.87
C PHE A 27 2.20 -3.26 6.53
N ARG A 28 2.47 -3.05 7.82
CA ARG A 28 2.05 -1.87 8.55
C ARG A 28 3.27 -0.98 8.73
N ALA A 29 3.14 0.28 8.33
CA ALA A 29 4.19 1.28 8.44
C ALA A 29 3.76 2.45 9.32
N TYR A 30 4.72 2.99 10.05
CA TYR A 30 4.56 4.13 10.95
C TYR A 30 5.63 5.17 10.60
N GLY A 31 5.23 6.43 10.58
CA GLY A 31 6.10 7.57 10.33
C GLY A 31 5.87 8.67 11.35
N GLU A 32 6.89 9.49 11.56
CA GLU A 32 6.88 10.66 12.46
C GLU A 32 7.27 11.89 11.65
N HIS A 33 6.45 12.93 11.70
CA HIS A 33 6.78 14.26 11.20
C HIS A 33 7.28 15.13 12.35
N THR A 34 8.34 15.89 12.08
CA THR A 34 8.74 17.03 12.91
C THR A 34 8.14 18.29 12.32
N CYS A 35 7.34 19.00 13.12
CA CYS A 35 6.57 20.15 12.72
C CYS A 35 7.17 21.43 13.30
N GLN A 36 7.19 22.49 12.48
CA GLN A 36 7.55 23.83 12.93
C GLN A 36 6.36 24.78 12.78
N SER A 37 6.00 25.46 13.86
CA SER A 37 4.98 26.50 13.87
C SER A 37 5.49 27.75 14.57
N ARG A 38 4.68 28.82 14.58
CA ARG A 38 5.00 30.05 15.33
C ARG A 38 5.01 29.84 16.84
N GLN A 39 4.32 28.80 17.33
CA GLN A 39 4.09 28.55 18.76
C GLN A 39 4.94 27.39 19.29
N SER A 40 5.53 26.59 18.41
CA SER A 40 6.29 25.39 18.77
C SER A 40 7.48 25.18 17.82
N LEU A 41 8.65 24.98 18.41
CA LEU A 41 9.88 24.61 17.69
C LEU A 41 10.03 23.09 17.73
N GLY A 42 9.41 22.38 16.78
CA GLY A 42 9.73 20.98 16.54
C GLY A 42 8.85 19.96 17.26
N HIS A 43 7.56 20.22 17.46
CA HIS A 43 6.66 19.16 17.95
C HIS A 43 6.52 18.04 16.92
N LYS A 44 6.07 16.87 17.37
CA LYS A 44 5.98 15.66 16.56
C LYS A 44 4.53 15.25 16.35
N CYS A 45 4.23 14.72 15.17
CA CYS A 45 2.98 14.02 14.90
C CYS A 45 3.24 12.73 14.14
N ASP A 46 2.43 11.71 14.43
CA ASP A 46 2.58 10.38 13.88
C ASP A 46 1.56 10.10 12.77
N VAL A 47 1.98 9.31 11.79
CA VAL A 47 1.15 8.81 10.69
C VAL A 47 1.30 7.30 10.57
N MET A 48 0.25 6.64 10.13
CA MET A 48 0.21 5.18 10.00
C MET A 48 -0.40 4.78 8.66
N GLY A 49 0.22 3.81 7.99
CA GLY A 49 -0.27 3.18 6.77
C GLY A 49 -0.45 1.67 6.97
N THR A 50 -1.55 1.14 6.46
CA THR A 50 -1.84 -0.30 6.42
C THR A 50 -1.86 -0.79 4.97
N SER A 51 -1.79 -2.10 4.77
CA SER A 51 -1.84 -2.72 3.44
C SER A 51 -0.73 -2.22 2.50
N ILE A 52 0.42 -1.88 3.07
CA ILE A 52 1.61 -1.46 2.33
C ILE A 52 2.23 -2.70 1.70
N THR A 53 2.62 -2.67 0.44
CA THR A 53 3.32 -3.79 -0.21
C THR A 53 4.85 -3.61 -0.20
N ASP A 54 5.32 -2.38 -0.01
CA ASP A 54 6.73 -2.00 -0.01
C ASP A 54 6.99 -0.88 1.01
N CYS A 55 7.92 -1.11 1.95
CA CYS A 55 8.31 -0.12 2.96
C CYS A 55 8.95 1.14 2.37
N ASN A 56 9.61 1.05 1.22
CA ASN A 56 10.13 2.23 0.52
C ASN A 56 8.98 3.08 0.01
N LYS A 57 7.97 2.45 -0.61
CA LYS A 57 6.74 3.14 -1.02
C LYS A 57 6.03 3.77 0.19
N ALA A 58 6.00 3.07 1.33
CA ALA A 58 5.44 3.60 2.58
C ALA A 58 6.13 4.87 3.05
N TYR A 59 7.47 4.95 2.95
CA TYR A 59 8.19 6.17 3.29
C TYR A 59 7.63 7.38 2.53
N TYR A 60 7.48 7.27 1.20
CA TYR A 60 7.00 8.38 0.37
C TYR A 60 5.52 8.68 0.58
N ASP A 61 4.69 7.63 0.71
CA ASP A 61 3.26 7.78 0.95
C ASP A 61 2.98 8.46 2.29
N LEU A 62 3.63 8.01 3.37
CA LEU A 62 3.50 8.59 4.70
C LEU A 62 4.12 9.98 4.80
N LYS A 63 5.27 10.23 4.14
CA LYS A 63 5.86 11.57 4.08
C LYS A 63 4.95 12.59 3.41
N ARG A 64 4.13 12.16 2.45
CA ARG A 64 3.15 13.03 1.78
C ARG A 64 1.92 13.28 2.66
N ASP A 65 1.62 12.38 3.58
CA ASP A 65 0.50 12.49 4.51
C ASP A 65 0.78 13.47 5.66
N ASP A 66 1.12 14.72 5.34
CA ASP A 66 1.53 15.74 6.32
C ASP A 66 0.46 15.93 7.41
N CYS A 67 0.79 15.50 8.63
CA CYS A 67 -0.05 15.65 9.81
C CYS A 67 0.12 17.01 10.50
N CYS A 68 1.17 17.78 10.20
CA CYS A 68 1.50 19.01 10.92
C CYS A 68 0.40 20.05 10.81
N ARG A 69 -0.18 20.22 9.61
CA ARG A 69 -1.26 21.20 9.36
C ARG A 69 -2.51 20.98 10.20
N ARG A 70 -2.77 19.74 10.59
CA ARG A 70 -3.97 19.30 11.34
C ARG A 70 -3.64 18.91 12.78
N SER A 71 -2.36 18.99 13.17
CA SER A 71 -1.93 18.84 14.55
C SER A 71 -2.40 20.03 15.41
N LYS A 72 -2.51 19.83 16.72
CA LYS A 72 -2.99 20.83 17.69
C LYS A 72 -2.29 22.18 17.55
N ASP A 73 -0.98 22.16 17.31
CA ASP A 73 -0.13 23.36 17.23
C ASP A 73 0.10 23.83 15.78
N GLY A 74 -0.54 23.16 14.82
CA GLY A 74 -0.43 23.42 13.38
C GLY A 74 1.00 23.33 12.86
N GLY A 75 1.26 24.02 11.75
CA GLY A 75 2.62 24.22 11.23
C GLY A 75 2.96 23.45 9.96
N VAL A 76 4.23 23.47 9.62
CA VAL A 76 4.79 22.83 8.43
C VAL A 76 5.71 21.68 8.81
N SER A 77 5.61 20.56 8.09
CA SER A 77 6.54 19.45 8.25
C SER A 77 7.92 19.84 7.75
N ILE A 78 8.90 19.90 8.65
CA ILE A 78 10.30 20.22 8.33
C ILE A 78 11.17 18.96 8.23
N ASN A 79 10.73 17.85 8.83
CA ASN A 79 11.42 16.57 8.73
C ASN A 79 10.42 15.41 8.80
N PHE A 80 10.79 14.28 8.21
CA PHE A 80 10.03 13.05 8.25
C PHE A 80 10.95 11.85 8.46
N LYS A 81 10.55 10.96 9.37
CA LYS A 81 11.23 9.69 9.64
C LYS A 81 10.23 8.54 9.59
N LEU A 82 10.53 7.51 8.80
CA LEU A 82 9.85 6.22 8.92
C LEU A 82 10.35 5.54 10.19
N THR A 83 9.46 5.32 11.15
CA THR A 83 9.82 4.79 12.48
C THR A 83 9.75 3.27 12.51
N LYS A 84 8.77 2.68 11.84
CA LYS A 84 8.59 1.22 11.81
C LYS A 84 7.94 0.81 10.49
N CYS A 85 8.39 -0.31 9.93
CA CYS A 85 7.69 -1.00 8.86
C CYS A 85 7.79 -2.50 9.11
N THR A 86 6.67 -3.12 9.45
CA THR A 86 6.62 -4.53 9.84
C THR A 86 5.54 -5.26 9.08
N GLN A 87 5.86 -6.46 8.61
CA GLN A 87 4.87 -7.36 8.02
C GLN A 87 3.84 -7.72 9.09
N TYR A 88 2.55 -7.74 8.72
CA TYR A 88 1.49 -8.26 9.57
C TYR A 88 1.03 -9.65 9.15
#